data_AF-A0A563CIY1-F1
#
_entry.id   AF-A0A563CIY1-F1
#
_cell.length_a   1.000
_cell.length_b   1.000
_cell.length_c   1.000
_cell.angle_alpha   90.00
_cell.angle_beta   90.00
_cell.angle_gamma   90.00
#
_symmetry.space_group_name_H-M   'P 1'
#
loop_
_entity.id
_entity.type
_entity.pdbx_description
1 polymer ?
#
loop_
_entity_poly.entity_id
_entity_poly.type
_entity_poly.pdbx_seq_one_letter_code
_entity_poly.pdbx_strand_id
1 'polypeptide(L)'
;MFFVNPAILMVGYGVAGLAAIVVFTPGGTGVYETIMIIFLSMAGTPPDLAIAGIILTRAILLTGTIIFGYIFYQHALIKYGKPDDSQI
;
A
#
# COMPACT_ATOMS: atom_id res chain seq x y z
N MET A 1 -9.66 23.33 -8.67
CA MET A 1 -8.88 22.53 -7.70
C MET A 1 -9.81 21.44 -7.19
N PHE A 2 -9.60 20.19 -7.61
CA PHE A 2 -10.48 19.07 -7.23
C PHE A 2 -10.25 18.73 -5.75
N PHE A 3 -11.15 19.20 -4.89
CA PHE A 3 -11.15 18.84 -3.47
C PHE A 3 -11.91 17.53 -3.30
N VAL A 4 -11.20 16.45 -3.01
CA VAL A 4 -11.81 15.19 -2.57
C VAL A 4 -12.09 15.30 -1.07
N ASN A 5 -13.31 14.97 -0.66
CA ASN A 5 -13.70 15.07 0.74
C ASN A 5 -12.90 14.07 1.60
N PRO A 6 -12.12 14.54 2.61
CA PRO A 6 -11.27 13.67 3.42
C PRO A 6 -12.07 12.65 4.25
N ALA A 7 -13.31 12.96 4.61
CA ALA A 7 -14.17 12.00 5.33
C ALA A 7 -14.48 10.78 4.46
N ILE A 8 -14.69 10.98 3.16
CA ILE A 8 -15.01 9.91 2.21
C ILE A 8 -13.80 9.03 1.98
N LEU A 9 -12.60 9.63 1.89
CA LEU A 9 -11.35 8.88 1.79
C LEU A 9 -11.15 7.97 3.00
N MET A 10 -11.40 8.47 4.22
CA MET A 10 -11.26 7.69 5.44
C MET A 10 -12.27 6.55 5.53
N VAL A 11 -13.54 6.79 5.19
CA VAL A 11 -14.58 5.75 5.22
C VAL A 11 -14.28 4.68 4.17
N GLY A 12 -13.97 5.09 2.94
CA GLY A 12 -13.63 4.15 1.88
C GLY A 12 -12.38 3.33 2.23
N TYR A 13 -11.38 3.93 2.89
CA TYR A 13 -10.18 3.23 3.35
C TYR A 13 -10.53 2.15 4.37
N GLY A 14 -11.42 2.48 5.31
CA GLY A 14 -11.92 1.53 6.30
C GLY A 14 -12.64 0.35 5.64
N VAL A 15 -13.57 0.61 4.72
CA VAL A 15 -14.33 -0.45 4.03
C VAL A 15 -13.41 -1.31 3.15
N ALA A 16 -12.55 -0.69 2.36
CA ALA A 16 -11.61 -1.39 1.49
C ALA A 16 -10.58 -2.19 2.30
N GLY A 17 -10.13 -1.66 3.45
CA GLY A 17 -9.24 -2.34 4.38
C GLY A 17 -9.88 -3.57 5.01
N LEU A 18 -11.14 -3.48 5.45
CA LEU A 18 -11.87 -4.63 5.98
C LEU A 18 -12.10 -5.71 4.92
N ALA A 19 -12.42 -5.32 3.69
CA ALA A 19 -12.56 -6.26 2.59
C ALA A 19 -11.23 -6.92 2.21
N ALA A 20 -10.11 -6.19 2.31
CA ALA A 20 -8.77 -6.71 2.04
C ALA A 20 -8.34 -7.85 2.99
N ILE A 21 -8.89 -7.93 4.21
CA ILE A 21 -8.58 -8.99 5.19
C ILE A 21 -9.05 -10.36 4.70
N VAL A 22 -10.16 -10.41 3.94
CA VAL A 22 -10.79 -11.66 3.48
C VAL A 22 -10.18 -12.16 2.16
N VAL A 23 -9.27 -11.38 1.56
CA VAL A 23 -8.78 -11.63 0.20
C VAL A 23 -7.44 -12.34 0.22
N PHE A 24 -7.33 -13.42 -0.56
CA PHE A 24 -6.13 -14.27 -0.65
C PHE A 24 -4.93 -13.64 -1.37
N THR A 25 -5.04 -12.39 -1.83
CA THR A 25 -3.93 -11.66 -2.46
C THR A 25 -3.07 -10.98 -1.40
N PRO A 26 -1.73 -10.93 -1.57
CA PRO A 26 -0.87 -10.16 -0.68
C PRO A 26 -1.33 -8.70 -0.58
N GLY A 27 -1.65 -8.25 0.64
CA GLY A 27 -2.10 -6.88 0.92
C GLY A 27 -3.42 -6.46 0.25
N GLY A 28 -4.31 -7.41 -0.06
CA GLY A 28 -5.64 -7.14 -0.64
C GLY A 28 -5.61 -6.51 -2.04
N THR A 29 -4.52 -6.70 -2.78
CA THR A 29 -4.30 -6.16 -4.12
C THR A 29 -5.41 -6.55 -5.10
N GLY A 30 -5.85 -5.61 -5.94
CA GLY A 30 -7.03 -5.74 -6.79
C GLY A 30 -8.31 -5.40 -6.04
N VAL A 31 -8.67 -6.13 -4.99
CA VAL A 31 -9.96 -5.95 -4.29
C VAL A 31 -10.03 -4.63 -3.53
N TYR A 32 -8.98 -4.28 -2.78
CA TYR A 32 -8.88 -2.99 -2.10
C TYR A 32 -9.04 -1.83 -3.09
N GLU A 33 -8.33 -1.91 -4.21
CA GLU A 33 -8.29 -0.84 -5.21
C GLU A 33 -9.65 -0.65 -5.85
N THR A 34 -10.31 -1.74 -6.27
CA THR A 34 -11.64 -1.70 -6.86
C THR A 34 -12.67 -1.12 -5.89
N ILE A 35 -12.70 -1.55 -4.62
CA ILE A 35 -13.66 -1.05 -3.63
C ILE A 35 -13.43 0.44 -3.37
N MET A 36 -12.17 0.84 -3.23
CA MET A 36 -11.76 2.22 -2.98
C MET A 36 -12.15 3.14 -4.15
N ILE A 37 -11.94 2.70 -5.40
CA ILE A 37 -12.34 3.41 -6.61
C ILE A 37 -13.87 3.53 -6.68
N ILE A 38 -14.60 2.43 -6.48
CA ILE A 38 -16.07 2.43 -6.49
C ILE A 38 -16.60 3.43 -5.45
N PHE A 39 -16.06 3.40 -4.24
CA PHE A 39 -16.50 4.29 -3.16
C PHE A 39 -16.24 5.77 -3.48
N LEU A 40 -15.07 6.08 -4.06
CA LEU A 40 -14.72 7.43 -4.49
C LEU A 40 -15.55 7.91 -5.68
N SER A 41 -15.86 7.01 -6.62
CA SER A 41 -16.76 7.28 -7.74
C SER A 41 -18.19 7.55 -7.27
N MET A 42 -18.71 6.76 -6.32
CA MET A 42 -20.03 7.00 -5.71
C MET A 42 -20.10 8.34 -4.96
N ALA A 43 -18.98 8.78 -4.42
CA ALA A 43 -18.84 10.06 -3.74
C ALA A 43 -18.68 11.28 -4.67
N GLY A 44 -18.76 11.09 -5.99
CA GLY A 44 -18.67 12.17 -6.97
C GLY A 44 -17.24 12.50 -7.41
N THR A 45 -16.25 11.66 -7.08
CA THR A 45 -14.89 11.81 -7.65
C THR A 45 -14.86 11.23 -9.06
N PRO A 46 -14.32 11.95 -10.06
CA PRO A 46 -14.13 11.40 -11.40
C PRO A 46 -13.36 10.07 -11.34
N PRO A 47 -13.83 9.00 -12.01
CA PRO A 47 -13.19 7.68 -11.97
C PRO A 47 -11.72 7.73 -12.38
N ASP A 48 -11.38 8.51 -13.41
CA ASP A 48 -10.00 8.66 -13.88
C ASP A 48 -9.06 9.18 -12.79
N LEU A 49 -9.54 10.14 -11.99
CA LEU A 49 -8.78 10.73 -10.88
C LEU A 49 -8.67 9.77 -9.70
N ALA A 50 -9.75 9.05 -9.39
CA ALA A 50 -9.75 8.03 -8.34
C ALA A 50 -8.78 6.89 -8.67
N ILE A 51 -8.83 6.36 -9.90
CA ILE A 51 -7.93 5.30 -10.36
C ILE A 51 -6.48 5.78 -10.31
N ALA A 52 -6.18 6.95 -10.88
CA ALA A 52 -4.82 7.48 -10.89
C ALA A 52 -4.27 7.67 -9.46
N GLY A 53 -5.07 8.23 -8.54
CA GLY A 53 -4.68 8.44 -7.16
C GLY A 53 -4.40 7.15 -6.40
N ILE A 54 -5.27 6.14 -6.55
CA ILE A 54 -5.13 4.85 -5.87
C ILE A 54 -3.91 4.08 -6.40
N ILE A 55 -3.78 3.97 -7.73
CA ILE A 55 -2.65 3.25 -8.34
C ILE A 55 -1.32 3.95 -8.02
N LEU A 56 -1.26 5.28 -8.07
CA LEU A 56 -0.06 6.04 -7.71
C LEU A 56 0.33 5.80 -6.24
N THR A 57 -0.64 5.88 -5.33
CA THR A 57 -0.39 5.64 -3.90
C THR A 57 0.15 4.23 -3.66
N ARG A 58 -0.41 3.23 -4.35
CA ARG A 58 0.06 1.83 -4.25
C ARG A 58 1.46 1.66 -4.82
N ALA A 59 1.76 2.26 -5.96
CA ALA A 59 3.10 2.23 -6.53
C ALA A 59 4.14 2.82 -5.57
N ILE A 60 3.84 3.97 -4.95
CA ILE A 60 4.73 4.62 -3.98
C ILE A 60 4.92 3.75 -2.73
N LEU A 61 3.83 3.26 -2.14
CA LEU A 61 3.89 2.46 -0.91
C LEU A 61 4.60 1.12 -1.12
N LEU A 62 4.30 0.40 -2.21
CA LEU A 62 4.96 -0.86 -2.54
C LEU A 62 6.43 -0.65 -2.85
N THR A 63 6.75 0.30 -3.73
CA THR A 63 8.15 0.58 -4.12
C THR A 63 8.95 1.06 -2.91
N GLY A 64 8.38 1.95 -2.09
CA GLY A 64 8.97 2.41 -0.84
C GLY A 64 9.25 1.24 0.10
N THR A 65 8.26 0.38 0.35
CA THR A 65 8.42 -0.78 1.25
C THR A 65 9.49 -1.74 0.75
N ILE A 66 9.58 -2.00 -0.56
CA ILE A 66 10.61 -2.86 -1.15
C ILE A 66 11.99 -2.23 -1.02
N ILE A 67 12.15 -0.94 -1.36
CA ILE A 67 13.44 -0.24 -1.28
C ILE A 67 13.92 -0.16 0.16
N PHE A 68 13.07 0.31 1.08
CA PHE A 68 13.42 0.40 2.50
C PHE A 68 13.70 -0.99 3.06
N GLY A 69 12.84 -1.96 2.79
CA GLY A 69 13.05 -3.35 3.20
C GLY A 69 14.39 -3.90 2.72
N TYR A 70 14.78 -3.60 1.48
CA TYR A 70 16.07 -4.00 0.92
C TYR A 70 17.25 -3.31 1.60
N ILE A 71 17.19 -1.99 1.79
CA ILE A 71 18.26 -1.22 2.46
C ILE A 71 18.44 -1.73 3.89
N PHE A 72 17.36 -1.92 4.64
CA PHE A 72 17.41 -2.45 6.00
C PHE A 72 17.90 -3.90 6.04
N TYR A 73 17.49 -4.73 5.07
CA TYR A 73 17.98 -6.10 4.95
C TYR A 73 19.49 -6.14 4.71
N GLN A 74 20.01 -5.31 3.80
CA GLN A 74 21.46 -5.20 3.58
C GLN A 74 22.18 -4.69 4.82
N HIS A 75 21.66 -3.69 5.52
CA HIS A 75 22.25 -3.21 6.77
C HIS A 75 22.26 -4.30 7.85
N ALA A 76 21.19 -5.09 7.97
CA ALA A 76 21.12 -6.21 8.90
C ALA A 76 22.12 -7.31 8.55
N LEU A 77 22.26 -7.68 7.27
CA LEU A 77 23.25 -8.65 6.83
C LEU A 77 24.70 -8.16 7.03
N ILE A 78 25.00 -6.89 6.78
CA ILE A 78 26.36 -6.35 6.99
C ILE A 78 26.69 -6.29 8.49
N LYS A 79 25.69 -6.00 9.34
CA LYS A 79 25.87 -5.85 10.79
C LYS A 79 25.89 -7.17 11.54
N TYR A 80 25.09 -8.16 11.12
CA TYR A 80 24.91 -9.44 11.83
C TYR A 80 25.29 -10.69 11.01
N GLY A 81 25.58 -10.54 9.71
CA GLY A 81 25.91 -11.65 8.82
C GLY A 81 27.40 -11.99 8.73
N LYS A 82 28.26 -11.43 9.59
CA LYS A 82 29.60 -12.00 9.79
C LYS A 82 29.41 -13.32 10.55
N PRO A 83 29.79 -14.48 9.99
CA PRO A 83 30.07 -15.64 10.83
C PRO A 83 31.09 -15.19 11.87
N ASP A 84 30.82 -15.47 13.13
CA ASP A 84 31.85 -15.48 14.15
C ASP A 84 32.82 -16.60 13.80
N ASP A 85 33.75 -16.32 12.87
CA ASP A 85 34.85 -17.21 12.52
C ASP A 85 36.02 -16.94 13.48
N SER A 86 35.69 -16.87 14.77
CA SER A 86 36.63 -16.91 15.87
C SER A 86 36.10 -17.88 16.92
N GLN A 87 36.80 -19.01 17.07
CA GLN A 87 36.55 -20.15 17.98
C GLN A 87 35.71 -21.23 17.27
N ILE A 88 36.31 -22.30 16.71
CA ILE A 88 37.25 -23.25 17.32
C ILE A 88 38.08 -23.95 16.23
#